data_AF-A0A1F7VH75-F1
#
_entry.id   AF-A0A1F7VH75-F1
#
_cell.length_a   1.000
_cell.length_b   1.000
_cell.length_c   1.000
_cell.angle_alpha   90.00
_cell.angle_beta   90.00
_cell.angle_gamma   90.00
#
_symmetry.space_group_name_H-M   'P 1'
#
loop_
_entity.id
_entity.type
_entity.pdbx_description
1 polymer ?
#
loop_
_entity_poly.entity_id
_entity_poly.type
_entity_poly.pdbx_seq_one_letter_code
_entity_poly.pdbx_strand_id
1 'polypeptide(L)' 'MELLFNIAQIVLAILLMLGVLLQQRGAGLGAGFGGDSAVFTTKRGAEKVLYNATIVIAIIFFTVSLVRVIVFA' A
#
# COMPACT_ATOMS: atom_id res chain seq x y z
N MET A 1 10.94 -8.28 -24.22
CA MET A 1 11.20 -8.45 -22.78
C MET A 1 10.76 -7.23 -21.96
N GLU A 2 11.04 -6.01 -22.41
CA GLU A 2 10.56 -4.73 -21.83
C GLU A 2 9.06 -4.67 -21.48
N LEU A 3 8.23 -5.12 -22.42
CA LEU A 3 6.78 -5.04 -22.31
C LEU A 3 6.25 -5.93 -21.16
N LEU A 4 6.94 -7.03 -20.87
CA LEU A 4 6.60 -7.93 -19.77
C LEU A 4 6.86 -7.28 -18.41
N PHE A 5 7.99 -6.58 -18.24
CA PHE A 5 8.32 -5.84 -17.02
C PHE A 5 7.37 -4.67 -16.78
N ASN A 6 6.97 -3.95 -17.84
CA ASN A 6 6.00 -2.85 -17.75
C ASN A 6 4.62 -3.34 -17.30
N ILE A 7 4.11 -4.42 -17.90
CA ILE A 7 2.83 -5.01 -17.52
C ILE A 7 2.86 -5.48 -16.07
N ALA A 8 3.93 -6.18 -15.66
CA ALA A 8 4.08 -6.65 -14.28
C ALA A 8 4.07 -5.50 -13.27
N GLN A 9 4.75 -4.39 -13.57
CA GLN A 9 4.81 -3.24 -12.66
C GLN A 9 3.47 -2.51 -12.56
N ILE A 10 2.73 -2.36 -13.66
CA ILE A 10 1.38 -1.77 -13.66
C ILE A 10 0.44 -2.62 -12.81
N VAL A 11 0.46 -3.95 -12.97
CA VAL A 11 -0.40 -4.86 -12.19
C VAL A 11 -0.07 -4.79 -10.69
N LEU A 12 1.22 -4.79 -10.33
CA LEU A 12 1.63 -4.67 -8.92
C LEU A 12 1.23 -3.31 -8.32
N ALA A 13 1.33 -2.23 -9.09
CA ALA A 13 0.92 -0.90 -8.65
C ALA A 13 -0.59 -0.82 -8.36
N ILE A 14 -1.41 -1.42 -9.23
CA ILE A 14 -2.87 -1.48 -9.04
C ILE A 14 -3.23 -2.32 -7.82
N LEU A 15 -2.60 -3.50 -7.65
CA LEU A 15 -2.83 -4.35 -6.47
C LEU A 15 -2.46 -3.64 -5.16
N LEU A 16 -1.36 -2.88 -5.16
CA LEU A 16 -0.98 -2.06 -4.01
C LEU A 16 -1.97 -0.95 -3.74
N MET A 17 -2.39 -0.23 -4.77
CA MET A 17 -3.35 0.85 -4.63
C MET A 17 -4.68 0.35 -4.04
N LEU A 18 -5.21 -0.76 -4.57
CA LEU A 18 -6.41 -1.40 -4.04
C LEU A 18 -6.20 -1.90 -2.60
N GLY A 19 -5.05 -2.50 -2.31
CA GLY A 19 -4.69 -2.94 -0.96
C GLY A 19 -4.70 -1.77 0.04
N VAL A 20 -4.04 -0.66 -0.29
CA VAL A 20 -3.97 0.55 0.55
C VAL A 20 -5.34 1.18 0.75
N LEU A 21 -6.17 1.28 -0.31
CA LEU A 21 -7.52 1.82 -0.21
C LEU A 21 -8.42 0.97 0.71
N LEU A 22 -8.31 -0.36 0.64
CA LEU A 22 -9.06 -1.27 1.52
C LEU A 22 -8.61 -1.19 3.00
N GLN A 23 -7.38 -0.72 3.26
CA GLN A 23 -6.87 -0.46 4.62
C GLN A 23 -7.32 0.88 5.21
N GLN A 24 -7.74 1.85 4.38
CA GLN A 24 -8.18 3.17 4.83
C GLN A 24 -9.59 3.07 5.46
N ARG A 25 -9.66 2.49 6.66
CA ARG A 25 -10.86 2.54 7.50
C ARG A 25 -10.71 3.68 8.50
N GLY A 26 -11.37 4.81 8.24
CA GLY A 26 -11.73 5.76 9.30
C GLY A 26 -11.16 7.17 9.22
N ALA A 27 -10.24 7.50 8.31
CA ALA A 27 -9.82 8.88 8.10
C ALA A 27 -10.83 9.59 7.17
N GLY A 28 -12.02 9.91 7.70
CA GLY A 28 -12.94 10.83 7.03
C GLY A 28 -12.28 12.19 6.83
N LEU A 29 -12.85 13.03 5.95
CA LEU A 29 -12.35 14.38 5.63
C LEU A 29 -12.04 15.27 6.86
N GLY A 30 -12.60 14.96 8.04
CA GLY A 30 -12.34 15.62 9.33
C GLY A 30 -11.07 15.19 10.08
N ALA A 31 -10.39 14.11 9.68
CA ALA A 31 -9.20 13.58 10.37
C ALA A 31 -7.98 14.52 10.30
N GLY A 32 -7.91 15.38 9.27
CA GLY A 32 -6.89 16.43 9.14
C GLY A 32 -7.21 17.72 9.90
N PHE A 33 -8.42 17.85 10.46
CA PHE A 33 -8.91 19.07 11.11
C PHE A 33 -8.89 19.03 12.65
N GLY A 34 -8.20 18.06 13.27
CA GLY A 34 -8.00 18.02 14.72
C GLY A 34 -9.23 17.60 15.56
N GLY A 35 -10.28 17.08 14.93
CA GLY A 35 -11.46 16.52 15.61
C GLY A 35 -11.20 15.10 16.12
N ASP A 36 -10.28 14.93 17.06
CA ASP A 36 -9.98 13.64 17.67
C ASP A 36 -10.88 13.43 18.91
N SER A 37 -12.07 12.89 18.71
CA SER A 37 -12.71 12.09 19.75
C SER A 37 -12.05 10.71 19.67
N ALA A 38 -10.89 10.61 20.32
CA ALA A 38 -9.97 9.49 20.26
C ALA A 38 -10.60 8.19 20.79
N VAL A 39 -11.47 7.58 19.98
CA VAL A 39 -11.81 6.17 20.14
C VAL A 39 -10.64 5.41 19.55
N PHE A 40 -9.60 5.21 20.37
CA PHE A 40 -8.51 4.27 20.08
C PHE A 40 -9.08 2.86 20.08
N THR A 41 -9.77 2.49 18.98
CA THR A 41 -10.05 1.09 18.69
C THR A 41 -8.69 0.43 18.46
N THR A 42 -8.26 -0.35 19.45
CA THR A 42 -7.10 -1.22 19.31
C THR A 42 -7.35 -2.11 18.11
N LYS A 43 -6.51 -1.98 17.08
CA LYS A 43 -6.55 -2.84 15.89
C LYS A 43 -6.32 -4.30 16.32
N ARG A 44 -7.36 -5.13 16.36
CA ARG A 44 -7.27 -6.55 16.71
C ARG A 44 -7.46 -7.43 15.47
N GLY A 45 -6.64 -8.48 15.36
CA GLY A 45 -6.82 -9.58 14.39
C GLY A 45 -6.55 -9.18 12.93
N ALA A 46 -7.60 -9.20 12.11
CA ALA A 46 -7.49 -9.12 10.65
C ALA A 46 -6.91 -7.80 10.13
N GLU A 47 -7.17 -6.68 10.80
CA GLU A 47 -6.73 -5.36 10.36
C GLU A 47 -5.20 -5.18 10.49
N LYS A 48 -4.61 -5.74 11.55
CA LYS A 48 -3.15 -5.72 11.75
C LYS A 48 -2.43 -6.61 10.74
N VAL A 49 -3.04 -7.74 10.37
CA VAL A 49 -2.50 -8.65 9.35
C VAL A 49 -2.52 -7.98 7.97
N LEU A 50 -3.65 -7.35 7.59
CA LEU A 50 -3.76 -6.64 6.32
C LEU A 50 -2.78 -5.45 6.21
N TYR A 51 -2.59 -4.73 7.31
CA TYR A 51 -1.62 -3.64 7.40
C TYR A 51 -0.18 -4.12 7.19
N ASN A 52 0.24 -5.15 7.95
CA ASN A 52 1.57 -5.72 7.80
C ASN A 52 1.80 -6.34 6.42
N ALA A 53 0.80 -7.04 5.87
CA ALA A 53 0.89 -7.62 4.53
C ALA A 53 1.14 -6.55 3.46
N THR A 54 0.50 -5.39 3.60
CA THR A 54 0.62 -4.32 2.60
C THR A 54 1.94 -3.59 2.70
N ILE A 55 2.48 -3.44 3.91
CA ILE A 55 3.86 -2.96 4.11
C ILE A 55 4.84 -3.89 3.38
N VAL A 56 4.70 -5.21 3.56
CA VAL A 56 5.57 -6.18 2.88
C VAL A 56 5.44 -6.09 1.36
N ILE A 57 4.21 -6.01 0.83
CA ILE A 57 3.97 -5.86 -0.61
C ILE A 57 4.55 -4.53 -1.12
N ALA A 58 4.44 -3.45 -0.36
CA ALA A 58 4.98 -2.14 -0.73
C ALA A 58 6.50 -2.15 -0.82
N ILE A 59 7.19 -2.79 0.13
CA ILE A 59 8.65 -2.95 0.11
C ILE A 59 9.08 -3.77 -1.11
N ILE A 60 8.39 -4.87 -1.41
CA ILE A 60 8.68 -5.71 -2.59
C ILE A 60 8.49 -4.91 -3.88
N PHE A 61 7.38 -4.17 -4.00
CA PHE A 61 7.14 -3.32 -5.17
C PHE A 61 8.20 -2.25 -5.37
N PHE A 62 8.59 -1.55 -4.29
CA PHE A 62 9.64 -0.55 -4.35
C PHE A 62 10.97 -1.16 -4.79
N THR A 63 11.33 -2.32 -4.23
CA THR A 63 12.56 -3.03 -4.58
C THR A 63 12.56 -3.43 -6.06
N VAL A 64 11.47 -4.01 -6.56
CA VAL A 64 11.32 -4.37 -7.98
C VAL A 64 11.37 -3.15 -8.88
N SER A 65 10.72 -2.04 -8.47
CA SER A 65 10.77 -0.78 -9.20
C SER A 65 12.19 -0.22 -9.30
N LEU A 66 12.96 -0.27 -8.20
CA LEU A 66 14.35 0.19 -8.15
C LEU A 66 15.26 -0.67 -9.03
N VAL A 67 15.11 -2.00 -8.96
CA VAL A 67 15.86 -2.94 -9.81
C VAL A 67 15.55 -2.69 -11.28
N ARG A 68 14.28 -2.49 -11.66
CA ARG A 68 13.93 -2.15 -13.05
C ARG A 68 14.61 -0.86 -13.49
N VAL A 69 14.55 0.19 -12.67
CA VAL A 69 15.21 1.46 -13.01
C VAL A 69 16.72 1.27 -13.16
N ILE A 70 17.39 0.49 -12.32
CA ILE A 70 18.86 0.31 -12.39
C ILE A 70 19.27 -0.61 -13.56
N VAL A 71 18.49 -1.66 -13.85
CA VAL A 71 18.81 -2.67 -14.88
C VAL A 71 18.41 -2.22 -16.29
N PHE A 72 17.35 -1.41 -16.39
CA PHE A 72 16.82 -0.87 -17.65
C PHE A 72 17.06 0.65 -17.83
N ALA A 73 17.91 1.27 -16.99
CA ALA A 73 18.50 2.60 -17.26
C ALA A 73 19.74 2.45 -18.15
#